data_AF-X1LKX4-F1
#
_entry.id   AF-X1LKX4-F1
#
_cell.length_a   1.000
_cell.length_b   1.000
_cell.length_c   1.000
_cell.angle_alpha   90.00
_cell.angle_beta   90.00
_cell.angle_gamma   90.00
#
_symmetry.space_group_name_H-M   'P 1'
#
loop_
_entity.id
_entity.type
_entity.pdbx_description
1 polymer ?
#
loop_
_entity_poly.entity_id
_entity_poly.type
_entity_poly.pdbx_seq_one_letter_code
_entity_poly.pdbx_strand_id
1 'polypeptide(L)' 'MSKKPKKTRVSLTLTPVYVETLDTLVKNGLFIDRQDGIRQALRDLFQKQGLDPFLGQVPKNLKESEESQ' A
#
# COMPACT_ATOMS: atom_id res chain seq x y z
N MET A 1 -22.35 -7.19 14.18
CA MET A 1 -21.23 -6.24 14.41
C MET A 1 -20.26 -6.35 13.24
N SER A 2 -20.03 -5.26 12.49
CA SER A 2 -19.16 -5.28 11.30
C SER A 2 -17.69 -5.43 11.72
N LYS A 3 -16.99 -6.47 11.26
CA LYS A 3 -15.55 -6.65 11.48
C LYS A 3 -14.82 -5.54 10.74
N LYS A 4 -14.32 -4.53 11.48
CA LYS A 4 -13.45 -3.49 10.91
C LYS A 4 -12.23 -4.17 10.27
N PRO A 5 -11.79 -3.72 9.08
CA PRO A 5 -10.61 -4.29 8.44
C PRO A 5 -9.38 -4.08 9.34
N LYS A 6 -8.62 -5.16 9.57
CA LYS A 6 -7.36 -5.13 10.34
C LYS A 6 -6.34 -4.30 9.57
N LYS A 7 -5.70 -3.34 10.23
CA LYS A 7 -4.62 -2.53 9.65
C LYS A 7 -3.28 -3.08 10.09
N THR A 8 -2.35 -3.24 9.16
CA THR A 8 -0.97 -3.66 9.44
C THR A 8 -0.02 -2.51 9.13
N ARG A 9 0.91 -2.21 10.04
CA ARG A 9 1.96 -1.20 9.83
C ARG A 9 3.14 -1.84 9.12
N VAL A 10 3.53 -1.27 7.99
CA VAL A 10 4.76 -1.63 7.26
C VAL A 10 5.74 -0.47 7.39
N SER A 11 7.00 -0.77 7.71
CA SER A 11 8.10 0.22 7.78
C SER A 11 9.18 -0.16 6.78
N LEU A 12 9.77 0.84 6.15
CA LEU A 12 10.76 0.66 5.11
C LEU A 12 11.76 1.83 5.14
N THR A 13 13.02 1.53 4.84
CA THR A 13 14.11 2.51 4.77
C THR A 13 14.30 2.91 3.32
N LEU A 14 14.21 4.21 3.03
CA LEU A 14 14.37 4.76 1.68
C LEU A 14 15.54 5.73 1.62
N THR A 15 16.09 5.90 0.41
CA THR A 15 17.07 6.98 0.19
C THR A 15 16.37 8.35 0.27
N PRO A 16 17.12 9.42 0.57
CA PRO A 16 16.55 10.77 0.73
C PRO A 16 15.73 11.23 -0.48
N VAL A 17 16.19 10.92 -1.69
CA VAL A 17 15.52 11.30 -2.95
C VAL A 17 14.07 10.84 -3.01
N TYR A 18 13.76 9.62 -2.54
CA TYR A 18 12.37 9.14 -2.51
C TYR A 18 11.52 9.93 -1.50
N VAL A 19 12.08 10.22 -0.33
CA VAL A 19 11.37 10.96 0.73
C VAL A 19 11.09 12.39 0.28
N GLU A 20 12.08 13.04 -0.33
CA GLU A 20 11.96 14.41 -0.85
C GLU A 20 10.96 14.49 -2.00
N THR A 21 10.94 13.49 -2.88
CA THR A 21 9.95 13.41 -3.96
C THR A 21 8.54 13.24 -3.39
N LEU A 22 8.35 12.36 -2.41
CA LEU A 22 7.06 12.19 -1.71
C LEU A 22 6.63 13.50 -1.02
N ASP A 23 7.56 14.20 -0.36
CA ASP A 23 7.30 15.49 0.26
C ASP A 23 6.87 16.54 -0.75
N THR A 24 7.46 16.54 -1.94
CA THR A 24 7.09 17.47 -3.01
C THR A 24 5.65 17.23 -3.46
N LEU A 25 5.23 15.96 -3.57
CA LEU A 25 3.84 15.63 -3.91
C LEU A 25 2.86 16.14 -2.85
N VAL A 26 3.20 15.99 -1.57
CA VAL A 26 2.37 16.49 -0.45
C VAL A 26 2.34 18.02 -0.44
N LYS A 27 3.50 18.67 -0.59
CA LYS A 27 3.61 20.15 -0.64
C LYS A 27 2.80 20.77 -1.77
N ASN A 28 2.73 20.09 -2.91
CA ASN A 28 1.92 20.53 -4.05
C ASN A 28 0.42 20.25 -3.88
N GLY A 29 -0.01 19.68 -2.75
CA GLY A 29 -1.41 19.36 -2.48
C GLY A 29 -1.95 18.17 -3.27
N LEU A 30 -1.08 17.37 -3.92
CA LEU A 30 -1.51 16.17 -4.66
C LEU A 30 -1.93 15.04 -3.72
N PHE A 31 -1.32 14.97 -2.54
CA PHE A 31 -1.65 14.01 -1.49
C PHE A 31 -1.68 14.68 -0.13
N ILE A 32 -2.51 14.15 0.78
CA ILE A 32 -2.64 14.67 2.15
C ILE A 32 -1.36 14.42 2.96
N ASP A 33 -0.79 13.22 2.80
CA ASP A 33 0.45 12.82 3.45
C ASP A 33 1.22 11.81 2.59
N ARG A 34 2.44 11.45 3.02
CA ARG A 34 3.28 10.47 2.32
C ARG A 34 2.60 9.11 2.23
N GLN A 35 1.87 8.68 3.26
CA GLN A 35 1.25 7.36 3.29
C GLN A 35 0.14 7.26 2.23
N ASP A 36 -0.55 8.35 1.98
CA ASP A 36 -1.60 8.42 0.96
C ASP A 36 -1.04 8.26 -0.44
N GLY A 37 0.03 8.99 -0.76
CA GLY A 37 0.77 8.82 -2.01
C GLY A 37 1.32 7.40 -2.18
N ILE A 38 1.90 6.82 -1.12
CA ILE A 38 2.41 5.45 -1.15
C ILE A 38 1.28 4.44 -1.38
N ARG A 39 0.12 4.59 -0.71
CA ARG A 39 -1.04 3.71 -0.93
C ARG A 39 -1.54 3.80 -2.36
N GLN A 40 -1.58 5.00 -2.95
CA GLN A 40 -2.00 5.16 -4.35
C GLN A 40 -1.02 4.46 -5.30
N ALA A 41 0.29 4.68 -5.12
CA ALA A 41 1.31 4.01 -5.93
C ALA A 41 1.23 2.48 -5.84
N LEU A 42 0.95 1.93 -4.65
CA LEU A 42 0.74 0.49 -4.46
C LEU A 42 -0.53 0.00 -5.17
N ARG A 43 -1.64 0.75 -5.13
CA ARG A 43 -2.85 0.40 -5.89
C ARG A 43 -2.55 0.35 -7.38
N ASP A 44 -1.86 1.36 -7.91
CA ASP A 44 -1.50 1.41 -9.33
C ASP A 44 -0.60 0.23 -9.72
N LEU A 45 0.36 -0.12 -8.85
CA LEU A 45 1.20 -1.30 -9.03
C LEU A 45 0.38 -2.58 -9.06
N PHE A 46 -0.52 -2.79 -8.10
CA PHE A 46 -1.35 -3.99 -8.03
C PHE A 46 -2.29 -4.10 -9.23
N GLN A 47 -2.91 -3.00 -9.65
CA GLN A 47 -3.75 -2.97 -10.84
C GLN A 47 -2.97 -3.35 -12.10
N LYS A 48 -1.74 -2.83 -12.27
CA LYS A 48 -0.84 -3.21 -13.37
C LYS A 48 -0.49 -4.70 -13.37
N GLN A 49 -0.51 -5.35 -12.21
CA GLN A 49 -0.25 -6.79 -12.06
C GLN A 49 -1.54 -7.64 -12.08
N GLY A 50 -2.72 -7.02 -12.27
CA GLY A 50 -4.00 -7.73 -12.22
C GLY A 50 -4.44 -8.16 -10.81
N LEU A 51 -3.83 -7.59 -9.76
CA LEU A 51 -4.06 -7.93 -8.35
C LEU A 51 -4.95 -6.90 -7.64
N ASP A 52 -6.03 -6.43 -8.29
CA ASP A 52 -6.84 -5.35 -7.72
C ASP A 52 -7.36 -5.72 -6.31
N PRO A 53 -6.91 -5.00 -5.26
CA PRO A 53 -7.22 -5.33 -3.88
C PRO A 53 -8.70 -5.14 -3.53
N PHE A 54 -9.47 -4.46 -4.38
CA PHE A 54 -10.90 -4.22 -4.19
C PHE A 54 -11.79 -5.13 -5.05
N LEU A 55 -11.23 -5.90 -5.99
CA LEU A 55 -11.96 -6.90 -6.78
C LEU A 55 -12.03 -8.29 -6.10
N GLY A 56 -11.63 -8.40 -4.83
CA GLY A 56 -11.76 -9.63 -4.04
C GLY A 56 -10.78 -10.75 -4.43
N GLN A 57 -9.85 -10.48 -5.35
CA GLN A 57 -8.84 -11.43 -5.81
C GLN A 57 -7.51 -11.18 -5.11
N VAL A 58 -7.50 -11.30 -3.78
CA VAL A 58 -6.23 -11.61 -3.11
C VAL A 58 -5.91 -13.06 -3.49
N PRO A 59 -4.80 -13.34 -4.20
CA PRO A 59 -4.48 -14.70 -4.60
C PRO A 59 -4.41 -15.60 -3.36
N LYS A 60 -5.14 -16.73 -3.41
CA LYS A 60 -5.28 -17.68 -2.29
C LYS A 60 -3.93 -18.14 -1.72
N ASN A 61 -2.86 -18.10 -2.52
CA ASN A 61 -1.51 -18.53 -2.16
C ASN A 61 -0.80 -17.65 -1.10
N LEU A 62 -1.37 -16.50 -0.71
CA LEU A 62 -0.86 -15.69 0.42
C LEU A 62 -1.47 -16.08 1.77
N LYS A 63 -2.54 -16.89 1.79
CA LYS A 63 -3.17 -17.35 3.05
C LYS A 63 -2.48 -18.56 3.66
N GLU A 64 -1.76 -19.34 2.88
CA GLU A 64 -1.16 -20.61 3.34
C GLU A 64 0.22 -20.44 4.01
N SER A 65 0.90 -19.29 3.85
CA SER A 65 2.21 -19.06 4.47
C SER A 65 2.16 -18.53 5.91
N GLU A 66 0.98 -18.16 6.44
CA GLU A 66 0.83 -17.73 7.83
C GLU A 66 0.30 -18.84 8.78
N GLU A 67 -0.10 -20.00 8.25
CA GLU A 67 -0.58 -21.16 9.06
C GLU A 67 0.45 -22.29 9.20
N SER A 68 1.66 -22.12 8.67
CA SER A 68 2.78 -23.06 8.85
C SER A 68 4.00 -22.40 9.49
N GLN A 69 3.84 -21.89 10.71
CA GLN A 69 4.93 -21.73 11.69
C GLN A 69 4.41 -21.99 13.10
#